data_AF-A0A5J5C8I7-F1
#
_entry.id   AF-A0A5J5C8I7-F1
#
_cell.length_a   1.000
_cell.length_b   1.000
_cell.length_c   1.000
_cell.angle_alpha   90.00
_cell.angle_beta   90.00
_cell.angle_gamma   90.00
#
_symmetry.space_group_name_H-M   'P 1'
#
loop_
_entity.id
_entity.type
_entity.pdbx_description
1 polymer ?
#
loop_
_entity_poly.entity_id
_entity_poly.type
_entity_poly.pdbx_seq_one_letter_code
_entity_poly.pdbx_strand_id
1 'polypeptide(L)'
;MTVEWWRPDVPPDPADPLSNYRYVHRYHDKQHEEDMKNPSYAGRTEMFPDGLRHGNVSLKIRDVRRSDRGRYRCEVPHLASEAVIMLHVETWTTKKPHLSNLPTPGPNHETGEGGRHHLSIPILFPCVVLIPVGCLWYFNRGTRTKPLP
;
A
#
# COMPACT_ATOMS: atom_id res chain seq x y z
N MET A 1 9.08 -24.33 -12.37
CA MET A 1 9.22 -22.85 -12.56
C MET A 1 9.73 -22.28 -11.27
N THR A 2 10.70 -21.37 -11.35
CA THR A 2 11.42 -20.86 -10.17
C THR A 2 11.42 -19.35 -10.17
N VAL A 3 11.13 -18.75 -9.02
CA VAL A 3 11.31 -17.31 -8.77
C VAL A 3 11.94 -17.13 -7.41
N GLU A 4 12.98 -16.30 -7.37
CA GLU A 4 13.79 -16.07 -6.18
C GLU A 4 13.83 -14.57 -5.86
N TRP A 5 13.55 -14.24 -4.60
CA TRP A 5 13.65 -12.89 -4.06
C TRP A 5 14.72 -12.85 -2.97
N TRP A 6 15.67 -11.93 -3.08
CA TRP A 6 16.75 -11.76 -2.11
C TRP A 6 17.18 -10.31 -1.94
N ARG A 7 17.90 -10.03 -0.85
CA ARG A 7 18.42 -8.70 -0.48
C ARG A 7 19.88 -8.56 -0.92
N PRO A 8 20.20 -7.87 -2.01
CA PRO A 8 21.60 -7.66 -2.44
C PRO A 8 22.37 -6.67 -1.57
N ASP A 9 21.68 -5.87 -0.76
CA ASP A 9 22.25 -4.82 0.09
C ASP A 9 22.66 -5.31 1.49
N VAL A 10 22.25 -6.52 1.87
CA VAL A 10 22.63 -7.13 3.15
C VAL A 10 23.94 -7.89 2.92
N PRO A 11 25.04 -7.61 3.65
CA PRO A 11 26.26 -8.40 3.54
C PRO A 11 26.05 -9.85 3.98
N PRO A 12 26.82 -10.83 3.44
CA PRO A 12 26.88 -12.17 4.00
C PRO A 12 27.31 -12.15 5.46
N ASP A 13 26.88 -13.15 6.24
CA ASP A 13 27.44 -13.40 7.56
C ASP A 13 28.94 -13.78 7.39
N PRO A 14 29.88 -13.08 8.06
CA PRO A 14 31.30 -13.46 8.01
C PRO A 14 31.58 -14.87 8.52
N ALA A 15 30.77 -15.36 9.47
CA ALA A 15 30.91 -16.70 10.03
C ALA A 15 30.29 -17.79 9.13
N ASP A 16 29.31 -17.43 8.31
CA ASP A 16 28.70 -18.32 7.31
C ASP A 16 28.42 -17.57 5.99
N PRO A 17 29.44 -17.43 5.12
CA PRO A 17 29.30 -16.70 3.87
C PRO A 17 28.35 -17.37 2.86
N LEU A 18 28.09 -18.67 3.03
CA LEU A 18 27.17 -19.45 2.20
C LEU A 18 25.73 -19.39 2.71
N SER A 19 25.51 -18.77 3.89
CA SER A 19 24.20 -18.62 4.48
C SER A 19 23.20 -17.99 3.52
N ASN A 20 22.01 -18.60 3.47
CA ASN A 20 20.85 -18.08 2.77
C ASN A 20 20.20 -16.89 3.50
N TYR A 21 20.87 -16.26 4.47
CA TYR A 21 20.33 -15.14 5.26
C TYR A 21 19.90 -13.92 4.42
N ARG A 22 20.26 -13.84 3.14
CA ARG A 22 19.77 -12.80 2.22
C ARG A 22 18.47 -13.15 1.50
N TYR A 23 18.03 -14.41 1.55
CA TYR A 23 16.82 -14.87 0.88
C TYR A 23 15.57 -14.39 1.61
N VAL A 24 14.67 -13.79 0.83
CA VAL A 24 13.40 -13.24 1.30
C VAL A 24 12.25 -14.20 1.01
N HIS A 25 12.26 -14.80 -0.18
CA HIS A 25 11.26 -15.77 -0.61
C HIS A 25 11.76 -16.58 -1.80
N ARG A 26 11.42 -17.87 -1.85
CA ARG A 26 11.65 -18.74 -3.00
C ARG A 26 10.38 -19.49 -3.34
N TYR A 27 10.00 -19.43 -4.61
CA TYR A 27 8.92 -20.23 -5.17
C TYR A 27 9.51 -21.19 -6.19
N HIS A 28 9.29 -22.49 -5.99
CA HIS A 28 9.82 -23.54 -6.84
C HIS A 28 8.75 -24.62 -7.01
N ASP A 29 8.47 -25.01 -8.25
CA ASP A 29 7.57 -26.12 -8.59
C ASP A 29 6.25 -26.17 -7.82
N LYS A 30 5.58 -25.01 -7.76
CA LYS A 30 4.28 -24.79 -7.09
C LYS A 30 4.31 -24.86 -5.57
N GLN A 31 5.50 -24.83 -4.98
CA GLN A 31 5.69 -24.83 -3.53
C GLN A 31 6.45 -23.56 -3.11
N HIS A 32 6.06 -23.04 -1.94
CA HIS A 32 6.80 -21.99 -1.26
C HIS A 32 7.82 -22.68 -0.36
N GLU A 33 9.11 -22.47 -0.62
CA GLU A 33 10.15 -23.07 0.20
C GLU A 33 10.43 -22.16 1.40
N GLU A 34 10.01 -22.62 2.58
CA GLU A 34 10.07 -21.83 3.81
C GLU A 34 11.43 -21.93 4.50
N ASP A 35 12.08 -23.09 4.39
CA ASP A 35 13.36 -23.40 5.04
C ASP A 35 14.52 -22.52 4.56
N MET A 36 14.35 -21.88 3.39
CA MET A 36 15.35 -20.98 2.81
C MET A 36 15.18 -19.51 3.21
N LYS A 37 14.16 -19.17 3.98
CA LYS A 37 13.82 -17.78 4.30
C LYS A 37 14.67 -17.26 5.45
N ASN A 38 15.22 -16.05 5.30
CA ASN A 38 15.70 -15.28 6.45
C ASN A 38 14.58 -15.19 7.51
N PRO A 39 14.87 -15.49 8.80
CA PRO A 39 13.87 -15.49 9.87
C PRO A 39 13.07 -14.19 9.99
N SER A 40 13.65 -13.05 9.59
CA SER A 40 12.99 -11.74 9.57
C SER A 40 11.78 -11.68 8.62
N TYR A 41 11.72 -12.58 7.63
CA TYR A 41 10.68 -12.64 6.60
C TYR A 41 9.79 -13.89 6.70
N ALA A 42 10.13 -14.84 7.58
CA ALA A 42 9.33 -16.03 7.82
C ALA A 42 7.88 -15.65 8.21
N GLY A 43 6.90 -16.29 7.56
CA GLY A 43 5.47 -16.02 7.75
C GLY A 43 4.98 -14.64 7.28
N ARG A 44 5.87 -13.76 6.80
CA ARG A 44 5.53 -12.40 6.34
C ARG A 44 5.51 -12.28 4.83
N THR A 45 6.13 -13.19 4.09
CA THR A 45 6.28 -13.11 2.65
C THR A 45 5.40 -14.07 1.88
N GLU A 46 4.81 -13.60 0.79
CA GLU A 46 3.90 -14.35 -0.06
C GLU A 46 4.09 -13.93 -1.53
N MET A 47 4.08 -14.91 -2.42
CA MET A 47 3.96 -14.70 -3.87
C MET A 47 2.55 -15.11 -4.32
N PHE A 48 2.17 -14.77 -5.55
CA PHE A 48 0.83 -15.02 -6.08
C PHE A 48 0.85 -16.16 -7.12
N PRO A 49 0.58 -17.43 -6.76
CA PRO A 49 0.68 -18.57 -7.68
C PRO A 49 -0.12 -18.40 -8.98
N ASP A 50 -1.36 -17.90 -8.88
CA ASP A 50 -2.20 -17.63 -10.06
C ASP A 50 -1.65 -16.48 -10.91
N GLY A 51 -1.03 -15.49 -10.27
CA GLY A 51 -0.35 -14.38 -10.92
C GLY A 51 0.87 -14.83 -11.73
N LEU A 52 1.63 -15.82 -11.24
CA LEU A 52 2.82 -16.33 -11.91
C LEU A 52 2.52 -16.90 -13.30
N ARG A 53 1.34 -17.53 -13.49
CA ARG A 53 0.90 -18.04 -14.80
C ARG A 53 0.71 -16.93 -15.84
N HIS A 54 0.54 -15.70 -15.38
CA HIS A 54 0.34 -14.50 -16.19
C HIS A 54 1.56 -13.55 -16.14
N GLY A 55 2.70 -14.00 -15.60
CA GLY A 55 3.94 -13.22 -15.51
C GLY A 55 4.01 -12.27 -14.31
N ASN A 56 3.05 -12.31 -13.38
CA ASN A 56 3.13 -11.52 -12.15
C ASN A 56 4.03 -12.22 -11.13
N VAL A 57 5.27 -11.75 -11.03
CA VAL A 57 6.29 -12.22 -10.08
C VAL A 57 6.36 -11.38 -8.80
N SER A 58 5.33 -10.59 -8.51
CA SER A 58 5.32 -9.67 -7.35
C SER A 58 5.46 -10.39 -6.02
N LEU A 59 6.18 -9.75 -5.10
CA LEU A 59 6.33 -10.18 -3.71
C LEU A 59 5.46 -9.31 -2.79
N LYS A 60 4.67 -9.95 -1.93
CA LYS A 60 3.97 -9.30 -0.83
C LYS A 60 4.75 -9.50 0.48
N ILE A 61 4.95 -8.41 1.22
CA ILE A 61 5.51 -8.42 2.58
C ILE A 61 4.43 -7.91 3.54
N ARG A 62 4.06 -8.72 4.52
CA ARG A 62 3.09 -8.40 5.58
C ARG A 62 3.79 -7.75 6.78
N ASP A 63 3.06 -6.92 7.50
CA ASP A 63 3.53 -6.21 8.70
C ASP A 63 4.87 -5.49 8.47
N VAL A 64 4.92 -4.63 7.44
CA VAL A 64 6.15 -3.94 7.01
C VAL A 64 6.79 -3.15 8.16
N ARG A 65 8.10 -3.31 8.33
CA ARG A 65 8.93 -2.72 9.37
C ARG A 65 9.95 -1.77 8.74
N ARG A 66 10.46 -0.80 9.50
CA ARG A 66 11.56 0.08 9.03
C ARG A 66 12.79 -0.70 8.55
N SER A 67 13.08 -1.84 9.17
CA SER A 67 14.18 -2.74 8.78
C SER A 67 13.99 -3.37 7.40
N ASP A 68 12.77 -3.41 6.88
CA ASP A 68 12.52 -3.94 5.53
C ASP A 68 12.92 -2.93 4.45
N ARG A 69 13.19 -1.66 4.78
CA ARG A 69 13.72 -0.70 3.81
C ARG A 69 14.99 -1.25 3.15
N GLY A 70 15.10 -1.08 1.83
CA GLY A 70 16.31 -1.39 1.07
C GLY A 70 16.05 -2.04 -0.28
N ARG A 71 17.10 -2.61 -0.86
CA ARG A 71 17.04 -3.19 -2.22
C ARG A 71 16.58 -4.64 -2.16
N TYR A 72 15.73 -5.00 -3.11
CA TYR A 72 15.25 -6.36 -3.34
C TYR A 72 15.54 -6.74 -4.77
N ARG A 73 16.12 -7.92 -4.98
CA ARG A 73 16.39 -8.49 -6.28
C ARG A 73 15.46 -9.67 -6.51
N CYS A 74 14.80 -9.67 -7.66
CA CYS A 74 14.01 -10.77 -8.18
C CYS A 74 14.81 -11.43 -9.29
N GLU A 75 14.89 -12.74 -9.28
CA GLU A 75 15.49 -13.55 -10.34
C GLU A 75 14.51 -14.63 -10.80
N VAL A 76 14.44 -14.81 -12.11
CA VAL A 76 13.67 -15.85 -12.78
C VAL A 76 14.65 -16.66 -13.66
N PRO A 77 15.36 -17.65 -13.07
CA PRO A 77 16.50 -18.30 -13.72
C PRO A 77 16.17 -18.91 -15.09
N HIS A 78 15.00 -19.54 -15.21
CA HIS A 78 14.55 -20.17 -16.46
C HIS A 78 14.37 -19.17 -17.61
N LEU A 79 14.18 -17.89 -17.31
CA LEU A 79 14.03 -16.82 -18.31
C LEU A 79 15.29 -15.96 -18.43
N ALA A 80 16.36 -16.26 -17.68
CA ALA A 80 17.55 -15.42 -17.54
C ALA A 80 17.19 -13.94 -17.29
N SER A 81 16.17 -13.71 -16.48
CA SER A 81 15.59 -12.38 -16.24
C SER A 81 15.72 -12.00 -14.77
N GLU A 82 16.06 -10.74 -14.53
CA GLU A 82 16.24 -10.17 -13.20
C GLU A 82 15.66 -8.76 -13.12
N ALA A 83 15.29 -8.34 -11.91
CA ALA A 83 14.91 -6.97 -11.61
C ALA A 83 15.38 -6.60 -10.20
N VAL A 84 15.71 -5.31 -9.99
CA VAL A 84 16.04 -4.79 -8.66
C VAL A 84 15.12 -3.62 -8.33
N ILE A 85 14.48 -3.70 -7.17
CA ILE A 85 13.51 -2.72 -6.68
C ILE A 85 14.01 -2.15 -5.34
N MET A 86 13.79 -0.86 -5.11
CA MET A 86 14.06 -0.23 -3.82
C MET A 86 12.75 -0.06 -3.03
N LEU A 87 12.66 -0.70 -1.86
CA LEU A 87 11.55 -0.50 -0.92
C LEU A 87 11.88 0.66 0.02
N HIS A 88 11.01 1.68 0.02
CA HIS A 88 11.06 2.76 0.99
C HIS A 88 10.01 2.55 2.08
N VAL A 89 10.40 2.71 3.34
CA VAL A 89 9.50 2.56 4.49
C VAL A 89 9.61 3.81 5.35
N GLU A 90 8.51 4.56 5.43
CA GLU A 90 8.39 5.75 6.25
C GLU A 90 7.44 5.51 7.41
N THR A 91 7.63 6.25 8.50
CA THR A 91 6.68 6.30 9.60
C THR A 91 6.04 7.67 9.62
N TRP A 92 4.71 7.71 9.64
CA TRP A 92 3.98 8.92 9.89
C TRP A 92 4.04 9.24 11.38
N THR A 93 4.91 10.15 11.78
CA THR A 93 4.82 10.78 13.10
C THR A 93 3.85 11.95 12.95
N THR A 94 2.64 11.84 13.52
CA THR A 94 1.82 13.02 13.76
C THR A 94 2.60 13.89 14.74
N LYS A 95 3.33 14.88 14.24
CA LYS A 95 3.82 15.96 15.10
C LYS A 95 2.58 16.59 15.71
N LYS A 96 2.27 16.30 16.96
CA LYS A 96 1.30 17.09 17.72
C LYS A 96 1.84 18.53 17.66
N PRO A 97 1.07 19.51 17.14
CA PRO A 97 1.49 20.90 17.23
C PRO A 97 1.71 21.17 18.72
N HIS A 98 2.91 21.61 19.07
CA HIS A 98 3.19 22.12 20.39
C HIS A 98 2.32 23.38 20.54
N LEU A 99 1.20 23.25 21.27
CA LEU A 99 0.31 24.35 21.60
C LEU A 99 1.00 25.26 22.61
N SER A 100 2.01 26.03 22.20
CA SER A 100 2.65 27.04 23.05
C SER A 100 2.28 28.47 22.72
N ASN A 101 1.52 28.70 21.66
CA ASN A 101 1.18 30.05 21.21
C ASN A 101 -0.33 30.26 21.13
N LEU A 102 -1.09 29.76 22.10
CA LEU A 102 -2.45 30.26 22.30
C LEU A 102 -2.35 31.51 23.18
N PRO A 103 -2.71 32.71 22.69
CA PRO A 103 -2.89 33.85 23.56
C PRO A 103 -4.01 33.49 24.55
N THR A 104 -3.70 33.48 25.83
CA THR A 104 -4.70 33.36 26.90
C THR A 104 -5.72 34.50 26.71
N PRO A 105 -7.03 34.22 26.56
CA PRO A 105 -8.03 35.28 26.63
C PRO A 105 -7.96 35.90 28.03
N GLY A 106 -7.71 37.20 28.12
CA GLY A 106 -7.76 37.93 29.39
C GLY A 106 -9.15 37.85 30.04
N PRO A 107 -9.26 38.16 31.34
CA PRO A 107 -10.52 38.06 32.06
C PRO A 107 -11.56 39.00 31.43
N ASN A 108 -12.61 38.39 30.91
CA ASN A 108 -13.80 39.03 30.35
C ASN A 108 -14.53 39.81 31.44
N HIS A 109 -14.51 41.14 31.36
CA HIS A 109 -15.47 41.99 32.07
C HIS A 109 -16.76 42.01 31.25
N GLU A 110 -17.80 41.37 31.77
CA GLU A 110 -19.14 41.43 31.21
C GLU A 110 -19.68 42.86 31.35
N THR A 111 -20.05 43.47 30.23
CA THR A 111 -20.97 44.60 30.23
C THR A 111 -21.87 44.40 29.02
N GLY A 112 -23.11 44.00 29.31
CA GLY A 112 -24.10 43.71 28.30
C GLY A 112 -24.69 44.97 27.68
N GLU A 113 -25.03 44.88 26.39
CA GLU A 113 -26.11 45.65 25.79
C GLU A 113 -26.54 45.05 24.43
N GLY A 114 -27.78 44.57 24.38
CA GLY A 114 -28.70 44.71 23.25
C GLY A 114 -28.32 44.26 21.83
N GLY A 115 -28.84 43.10 21.42
CA GLY A 115 -29.76 43.06 20.29
C GLY A 115 -29.33 42.39 18.97
N ARG A 116 -30.30 41.62 18.44
CA ARG A 116 -30.49 41.14 17.05
C ARG A 116 -29.83 39.81 16.67
N HIS A 117 -30.60 38.75 16.88
CA HIS A 117 -30.45 37.45 16.21
C HIS A 117 -30.61 37.63 14.70
N HIS A 118 -29.51 37.54 13.95
CA HIS A 118 -29.56 37.28 12.51
C HIS A 118 -29.37 35.78 12.30
N LEU A 119 -30.48 35.05 12.26
CA LEU A 119 -30.54 33.66 11.83
C LEU A 119 -30.14 33.61 10.35
N SER A 120 -28.88 33.30 10.07
CA SER A 120 -28.41 33.04 8.71
C SER A 120 -29.02 31.73 8.22
N ILE A 121 -30.14 31.81 7.51
CA ILE A 121 -30.78 30.69 6.83
C ILE A 121 -29.86 30.24 5.69
N PRO A 122 -29.37 28.98 5.67
CA PRO A 122 -28.64 28.47 4.51
C PRO A 122 -29.63 28.28 3.36
N ILE A 123 -29.44 29.05 2.27
CA ILE A 123 -30.19 28.88 1.03
C ILE A 123 -29.89 27.46 0.50
N LEU A 124 -30.91 26.59 0.52
CA LEU A 124 -30.90 25.31 -0.16
C LEU A 124 -30.57 25.55 -1.63
N PHE A 125 -29.35 25.21 -2.03
CA PHE A 125 -28.97 25.07 -3.43
C PHE A 125 -29.48 23.69 -3.87
N PRO A 126 -30.59 23.56 -4.62
CA PRO A 126 -30.88 22.28 -5.24
C PRO A 126 -29.86 22.13 -6.37
N CYS A 127 -28.83 21.32 -6.14
CA CYS A 127 -28.06 20.73 -7.22
C CYS A 127 -29.02 19.84 -8.02
N VAL A 128 -29.77 20.44 -8.94
CA VAL A 128 -30.51 19.75 -9.98
C VAL A 128 -29.47 19.08 -10.85
N VAL A 129 -29.27 17.78 -10.61
CA VAL A 129 -28.41 16.92 -11.41
C VAL A 129 -29.12 16.74 -12.75
N LEU A 130 -28.77 17.56 -13.74
CA LEU A 130 -29.13 17.32 -15.13
C LEU A 130 -28.28 16.15 -15.62
N ILE A 131 -28.80 14.93 -15.48
CA ILE A 131 -28.22 13.75 -16.13
C ILE A 131 -28.50 13.91 -17.64
N PRO A 132 -27.47 14.03 -18.49
CA PRO A 132 -27.69 14.05 -19.93
C PRO A 132 -28.28 12.70 -20.33
N VAL A 133 -29.36 12.72 -21.12
CA VAL A 133 -30.10 11.56 -21.64
C VAL A 133 -29.18 10.50 -22.28
N GLY A 134 -27.96 10.86 -22.68
CA GLY A 134 -26.92 9.94 -23.16
C GLY A 134 -26.43 8.90 -22.14
N CYS A 135 -26.42 9.20 -20.83
CA CYS A 135 -25.93 8.26 -19.80
C CYS A 135 -26.89 7.07 -19.59
N LEU A 136 -28.20 7.28 -19.70
CA LEU A 136 -29.20 6.20 -19.64
C LEU A 136 -29.11 5.27 -20.86
N TRP A 137 -28.75 5.81 -22.03
CA TRP A 137 -28.54 5.00 -23.23
C TRP A 137 -27.25 4.17 -23.16
N TYR A 138 -26.19 4.73 -22.58
CA TYR A 138 -24.92 4.02 -22.41
C TYR A 138 -25.02 2.88 -21.39
N PHE A 139 -25.69 3.11 -20.25
CA PHE A 139 -25.87 2.07 -19.23
C PHE A 139 -26.82 0.94 -19.66
N ASN A 140 -27.81 1.21 -20.51
CA ASN A 140 -28.75 0.18 -20.96
C ASN A 140 -28.21 -0.72 -22.09
N ARG A 141 -27.04 -0.41 -22.66
CA ARG A 141 -26.37 -1.26 -23.68
C ARG A 141 -25.37 -2.27 -23.11
N GLY A 142 -24.94 -2.12 -21.85
CA GLY A 142 -23.94 -2.99 -21.23
C GLY A 142 -24.48 -4.29 -20.61
N THR A 143 -25.80 -4.42 -20.46
CA THR A 143 -26.44 -5.55 -19.73
C THR A 143 -27.27 -6.46 -20.64
N ARG A 144 -26.76 -6.78 -21.84
CA ARG A 144 -27.28 -7.92 -22.63
C ARG A 144 -26.23 -9.00 -22.78
N THR A 145 -26.35 -9.96 -21.88
CA THR A 145 -25.85 -11.34 -21.93
C THR A 145 -25.92 -11.93 -23.34
N LYS A 146 -24.81 -12.46 -23.84
CA LYS A 146 -24.81 -13.39 -24.98
C LYS A 146 -25.02 -14.82 -24.44
N PRO A 147 -26.00 -15.61 -24.94
CA PRO A 147 -26.01 -17.05 -24.73
C PRO A 147 -25.13 -17.76 -25.78
N LEU A 148 -24.48 -18.85 -25.36
CA LEU A 148 -23.78 -19.82 -26.23
C LEU A 148 -24.74 -20.44 -27.26
N PRO A 149 -24.20 -20.90 -28.39
CA PRO A 149 -23.96 -22.35 -28.55
C PRO A 149 -22.48 -22.71 -28.66
#